data_AF-A0A923DG40-F1
#
_entry.id   AF-A0A923DG40-F1
#
_cell.length_a   1.000
_cell.length_b   1.000
_cell.length_c   1.000
_cell.angle_alpha   90.00
_cell.angle_beta   90.00
_cell.angle_gamma   90.00
#
_symmetry.space_group_name_H-M   'P 1'
#
loop_
_entity.id
_entity.type
_entity.pdbx_description
1 polymer ?
#
loop_
_entity_poly.entity_id
_entity_poly.type
_entity_poly.pdbx_seq_one_letter_code
_entity_poly.pdbx_strand_id
1 'polypeptide(L)' 'MEGAAVAQVCFEYNIPFSIIRVISDKANDNATIDFPKFANSIASKYALGILKNYFSYAI' A
#
# COMPACT_ATOMS: atom_id res chain seq x y z
N MET A 1 2.47 9.10 -0.49
CA MET A 1 1.52 10.22 -0.64
C MET A 1 0.85 10.26 -2.04
N GLU A 2 0.66 9.14 -2.73
CA GLU A 2 0.32 9.10 -4.17
C GLU A 2 -1.10 8.56 -4.44
N GLY A 3 -1.79 8.07 -3.41
CA GLY A 3 -2.97 7.22 -3.59
C GLY A 3 -4.14 7.92 -4.28
N ALA A 4 -4.42 9.17 -3.91
CA ALA A 4 -5.49 9.95 -4.50
C ALA A 4 -5.20 10.33 -5.96
N ALA A 5 -3.93 10.62 -6.29
CA ALA A 5 -3.53 10.94 -7.67
C ALA A 5 -3.74 9.73 -8.60
N VAL A 6 -3.36 8.52 -8.16
CA VAL A 6 -3.63 7.30 -8.94
C VAL A 6 -5.13 7.03 -9.05
N ALA A 7 -5.87 7.17 -7.95
CA ALA A 7 -7.32 6.98 -7.94
C ALA A 7 -8.04 7.91 -8.92
N GLN A 8 -7.61 9.17 -8.99
CA GLN A 8 -8.15 10.16 -9.91
C GLN A 8 -7.98 9.73 -11.37
N VAL A 9 -6.77 9.29 -11.75
CA VAL A 9 -6.52 8.78 -13.11
C VAL A 9 -7.37 7.54 -13.39
N CYS A 10 -7.45 6.58 -12.47
CA CYS A 10 -8.30 5.40 -12.66
C CYS A 10 -9.78 5.77 -12.83
N PHE A 11 -10.27 6.76 -12.07
CA PHE A 11 -11.63 7.28 -12.21
C PHE A 11 -11.87 7.89 -13.59
N GLU A 12 -10.96 8.74 -14.08
CA GLU A 12 -11.07 9.39 -15.41
C GLU A 12 -11.13 8.37 -16.56
N TYR A 13 -10.47 7.22 -16.41
CA TYR A 13 -10.41 6.16 -17.42
C TYR A 13 -11.39 5.00 -17.16
N ASN A 14 -12.30 5.12 -16.19
CA ASN A 14 -13.25 4.06 -15.79
C ASN A 14 -12.57 2.71 -15.46
N ILE A 15 -11.38 2.75 -14.86
CA ILE A 15 -10.65 1.56 -14.44
C ILE A 15 -10.95 1.27 -12.96
N PRO A 16 -11.46 0.07 -12.61
CA PRO A 16 -11.63 -0.32 -11.21
C PRO A 16 -10.32 -0.20 -10.43
N PHE A 17 -10.37 0.47 -9.28
CA PHE A 17 -9.19 0.79 -8.49
C PHE A 17 -9.41 0.47 -7.00
N SER A 18 -8.39 -0.12 -6.38
CA SER A 18 -8.31 -0.32 -4.94
C SER A 18 -6.89 -0.04 -4.47
N ILE A 19 -6.74 0.52 -3.26
CA ILE A 19 -5.45 0.84 -2.66
C ILE A 19 -5.35 0.22 -1.27
N ILE A 20 -4.19 -0.36 -0.97
CA ILE A 20 -3.85 -0.91 0.34
C ILE A 20 -2.59 -0.23 0.82
N ARG A 21 -2.56 0.16 2.10
CA ARG A 21 -1.40 0.79 2.75
C ARG A 21 -1.00 0.01 3.99
N VAL A 22 0.30 -0.21 4.16
CA VAL A 22 0.89 -0.68 5.40
C VAL A 22 1.36 0.56 6.17
N ILE A 23 0.82 0.77 7.38
CA ILE A 23 1.15 1.93 8.20
C ILE A 23 2.58 1.80 8.72
N SER A 24 3.42 2.77 8.36
CA SER A 24 4.86 2.76 8.63
C SER A 24 5.23 3.42 9.95
N ASP A 25 4.44 4.38 10.38
CA ASP A 25 4.77 5.32 11.45
C ASP A 25 3.49 5.85 12.11
N LYS A 26 3.66 6.57 13.21
CA LYS A 26 2.59 7.27 13.92
C LYS A 26 2.56 8.71 13.47
N ALA A 27 1.39 9.33 13.38
CA ALA A 27 1.27 10.76 13.11
C ALA A 27 1.52 11.60 14.39
N ASN A 28 2.72 11.51 14.95
CA ASN A 28 3.14 12.31 16.10
C ASN A 28 4.58 12.84 15.91
N ASP A 29 5.01 13.75 16.79
CA ASP A 29 6.31 14.42 16.66
C ASP A 29 7.52 13.48 16.85
N ASN A 30 7.29 12.22 17.23
CA ASN A 30 8.33 11.19 17.41
C ASN A 30 8.31 10.15 16.28
N ALA A 31 7.79 10.49 15.10
CA ALA A 31 7.70 9.64 13.92
C ALA A 31 9.05 9.45 13.19
N THR A 32 10.11 9.15 13.92
CA THR A 32 11.42 8.88 13.31
C THR A 32 11.46 7.43 12.86
N ILE A 33 11.31 7.17 11.55
CA ILE A 33 11.47 5.83 11.00
C ILE A 33 12.52 5.77 9.90
N ASP A 34 13.24 4.65 9.84
CA ASP A 34 13.99 4.26 8.66
C ASP A 34 13.01 3.61 7.66
N PHE A 35 12.41 4.44 6.80
CA PHE A 35 11.42 3.98 5.84
C PHE A 35 11.97 2.94 4.85
N PRO A 36 13.17 3.09 4.26
CA PRO A 36 13.76 2.05 3.43
C PRO A 36 13.86 0.69 4.12
N LYS A 37 14.31 0.66 5.39
CA LYS A 37 14.35 -0.58 6.17
C LYS A 37 12.96 -1.14 6.45
N PHE A 38 11.99 -0.28 6.80
CA PHE A 38 10.60 -0.70 7.01
C PHE A 38 9.99 -1.31 5.75
N ALA A 39 10.16 -0.64 4.61
CA ALA A 39 9.64 -1.09 3.32
C ALA A 39 10.19 -2.48 2.95
N ASN A 40 11.50 -2.68 3.11
CA ASN A 40 12.17 -3.93 2.77
C ASN A 40 11.88 -5.07 3.74
N SER A 41 11.85 -4.81 5.05
CA SER A 41 11.77 -5.86 6.08
C SER A 41 10.35 -6.23 6.51
N ILE A 42 9.40 -5.29 6.37
CA ILE A 42 8.03 -5.41 6.87
C ILE A 42 7.03 -5.27 5.72
N ALA A 43 6.97 -4.11 5.06
CA ALA A 43 5.90 -3.81 4.10
C ALA A 43 5.88 -4.80 2.92
N SER A 44 7.06 -5.19 2.43
CA SER A 44 7.24 -6.18 1.36
C SER A 44 6.56 -7.53 1.65
N LYS A 45 6.65 -8.02 2.89
CA LYS A 45 6.09 -9.30 3.32
C LYS A 45 4.57 -9.24 3.36
N TYR A 46 4.02 -8.15 3.92
CA TYR A 46 2.58 -7.93 3.95
C TYR A 46 2.01 -7.76 2.54
N ALA A 47 2.65 -6.97 1.70
CA ALA A 47 2.24 -6.80 0.30
C ALA A 47 2.17 -8.14 -0.43
N LEU A 48 3.22 -8.98 -0.33
CA LEU A 48 3.23 -10.30 -0.94
C LEU A 48 2.13 -11.21 -0.39
N GLY A 49 1.94 -11.24 0.93
CA GLY A 49 0.91 -12.06 1.56
C GLY A 49 -0.50 -11.65 1.14
N ILE A 50 -0.77 -10.34 1.11
CA ILE A 50 -2.05 -9.79 0.68
C ILE A 50 -2.33 -10.15 -0.78
N LEU A 51 -1.36 -9.93 -1.68
CA LEU A 51 -1.53 -10.25 -3.10
C LEU A 51 -1.75 -11.74 -3.31
N LYS A 52 -0.98 -12.61 -2.64
CA LYS A 52 -1.17 -14.06 -2.71
C LYS A 52 -2.60 -14.45 -2.33
N ASN A 53 -3.09 -13.99 -1.18
CA ASN A 53 -4.44 -14.31 -0.73
C ASN A 53 -5.51 -13.72 -1.67
N TYR A 54 -5.35 -12.47 -2.09
CA TYR A 54 -6.29 -11.80 -2.99
C TYR A 54 -6.46 -12.56 -4.31
N PHE A 55 -5.37 -13.07 -4.88
CA PHE A 55 -5.42 -13.88 -6.10
C PHE A 55 -5.77 -15.35 -5.87
N SER A 56 -5.50 -15.91 -4.68
CA SER A 56 -5.87 -17.29 -4.36
C SER A 56 -7.38 -17.53 -4.31
N TYR A 57 -8.18 -16.48 -4.03
CA TYR A 57 -9.64 -16.53 -4.08
C TYR A 57 -10.23 -15.97 -5.38
N ALA A 58 -9.39 -15.60 -6.35
CA ALA A 58 -9.82 -15.01 -7.62
C ALA A 58 -10.03 -16.05 -8.74
N ILE A 59 -10.25 -17.31 -8.39
CA ILE A 59 -10.63 -18.41 -9.28
C ILE A 59 -11.92 -19.04 -8.76
#